data_AF-A0A6A4U8E7-F1
#
_entry.id   AF-A0A6A4U8E7-F1
#
_cell.length_a   1.000
_cell.length_b   1.000
_cell.length_c   1.000
_cell.angle_alpha   90.00
_cell.angle_beta   90.00
_cell.angle_gamma   90.00
#
_symmetry.space_group_name_H-M   'P 1'
#
loop_
_entity.id
_entity.type
_entity.pdbx_description
1 polymer ?
#
loop_
_entity_poly.entity_id
_entity_poly.type
_entity_poly.pdbx_seq_one_letter_code
_entity_poly.pdbx_strand_id
1 'polypeptide(L)' 'MSEQPERSVVVPFPGPRPAKAPAKPRDLGLTALSKSLGPVAISAKGHWCDRCNGIWYSYFGEARCPVCGGRC' A
#
# COMPACT_ATOMS: atom_id res chain seq x y z
N MET A 1 -7.35 -50.84 32.53
CA MET A 1 -6.58 -49.59 32.32
C MET A 1 -7.10 -48.94 31.06
N SER A 2 -7.80 -47.81 31.17
CA SER A 2 -8.22 -47.03 30.01
C SER A 2 -7.17 -45.96 29.77
N GLU A 3 -6.29 -46.18 28.79
CA GLU A 3 -5.37 -45.15 28.30
C GLU A 3 -6.20 -44.01 27.70
N GLN A 4 -6.11 -42.82 28.29
CA GLN A 4 -6.69 -41.60 27.75
C GLN A 4 -5.73 -41.05 26.68
N PRO A 5 -6.21 -40.66 25.50
CA PRO A 5 -5.35 -40.12 24.45
C PRO A 5 -4.76 -38.77 24.89
N GLU A 6 -3.44 -38.67 24.84
CA GLU A 6 -2.67 -37.49 25.22
C GLU A 6 -3.11 -36.29 24.35
N ARG A 7 -3.68 -35.26 24.98
CA ARG A 7 -4.12 -34.04 24.30
C ARG A 7 -2.89 -33.28 23.83
N SER A 8 -2.72 -33.15 22.51
CA SER A 8 -1.69 -32.33 21.92
C SER A 8 -1.93 -30.85 22.24
N VAL A 9 -0.92 -30.20 22.82
CA VAL A 9 -0.90 -28.76 23.06
C VAL A 9 -0.34 -28.09 21.81
N VAL A 10 -1.14 -27.23 21.18
CA VAL A 10 -0.70 -26.42 20.04
C VAL A 10 0.22 -25.32 20.55
N VAL A 11 1.52 -25.45 20.32
CA VAL A 11 2.51 -24.41 20.63
C VAL A 11 2.65 -23.52 19.40
N PRO A 12 2.25 -22.23 19.46
CA PRO A 12 2.42 -21.32 18.33
C PRO A 12 3.91 -21.06 18.07
N PHE A 13 4.27 -21.02 16.79
CA PHE A 13 5.65 -20.78 16.36
C PHE A 13 6.15 -19.40 16.85
N PRO A 14 7.29 -19.33 17.55
CA PRO A 14 7.88 -18.05 17.94
C PRO A 14 8.42 -17.33 16.70
N GLY A 15 7.62 -16.42 16.17
CA GLY A 15 7.96 -15.62 15.00
C GLY A 15 7.22 -14.29 14.97
N PRO A 16 7.68 -13.32 14.15
CA PRO A 16 6.95 -12.08 13.97
C PRO A 16 5.53 -12.39 13.48
N ARG A 17 4.53 -11.70 14.06
CA ARG A 17 3.15 -11.81 13.61
C ARG A 17 3.07 -11.49 12.11
N PRO A 18 2.24 -12.20 11.33
CA PRO A 18 2.04 -11.85 9.93
C PRO A 18 1.65 -10.37 9.83
N ALA A 19 2.28 -9.65 8.91
CA ALA A 19 1.94 -8.27 8.64
C ALA A 19 0.43 -8.16 8.36
N LYS A 20 -0.20 -7.09 8.85
CA LYS A 20 -1.61 -6.83 8.56
C LYS A 20 -1.79 -6.83 7.05
N ALA A 21 -2.90 -7.42 6.58
CA ALA A 21 -3.24 -7.45 5.17
C ALA A 21 -3.09 -6.04 4.58
N PRO A 22 -2.42 -5.90 3.42
CA PRO A 22 -2.25 -4.60 2.80
C PRO A 22 -3.61 -3.97 2.59
N ALA A 23 -3.75 -2.70 2.99
CA ALA A 23 -4.99 -1.97 2.75
C ALA A 23 -5.27 -2.00 1.24
N LYS A 24 -6.56 -2.12 0.88
CA LYS A 24 -6.98 -2.19 -0.53
C LYS A 24 -6.36 -1.02 -1.30
N PRO A 25 -5.59 -1.26 -2.38
CA PRO A 25 -4.95 -0.21 -3.14
C PRO A 25 -5.98 0.83 -3.58
N ARG A 26 -5.71 2.10 -3.28
CA ARG A 26 -6.55 3.24 -3.68
C ARG A 26 -5.94 3.93 -4.88
N ASP A 27 -6.79 4.36 -5.81
CA ASP A 27 -6.37 5.35 -6.82
C ASP A 27 -6.50 6.75 -6.20
N LEU A 28 -5.38 7.46 -6.12
CA LEU A 28 -5.28 8.82 -5.59
C LEU A 28 -5.33 9.87 -6.72
N GLY A 29 -5.23 9.44 -7.98
CA GLY A 29 -5.29 10.27 -9.17
C GLY A 29 -4.01 11.07 -9.45
N LEU A 30 -4.17 12.13 -10.25
CA LEU A 30 -3.09 12.99 -10.73
C LEU A 30 -2.72 14.11 -9.74
N THR A 31 -1.45 14.50 -9.74
CA THR A 31 -1.00 15.73 -9.04
C THR A 31 -1.66 16.99 -9.62
N ALA A 32 -1.63 18.09 -8.87
CA ALA A 32 -2.20 19.37 -9.31
C ALA A 32 -1.57 19.88 -10.60
N LEU A 33 -0.24 19.81 -10.71
CA LEU A 33 0.49 20.14 -11.94
C LEU A 33 0.09 19.22 -13.08
N SER A 34 0.02 17.92 -12.82
CA SER A 34 -0.35 16.95 -13.85
C SER A 34 -1.79 17.14 -14.35
N LYS A 35 -2.71 17.60 -13.49
CA LYS A 35 -4.08 17.97 -13.88
C LYS A 35 -4.13 19.19 -14.81
N SER A 36 -3.23 20.16 -14.64
CA SER A 36 -3.20 21.37 -15.48
C SER A 36 -2.82 21.11 -16.94
N LEU A 37 -2.18 19.99 -17.22
CA LEU A 37 -1.67 19.66 -18.56
C LEU A 37 -2.77 19.11 -19.50
N GLY A 38 -3.93 18.72 -18.97
CA GLY A 38 -5.08 18.28 -19.78
C GLY A 38 -4.79 17.05 -20.66
N PRO A 39 -5.50 16.87 -21.79
CA PRO A 39 -5.39 15.68 -22.65
C PRO A 39 -4.07 15.59 -23.44
N VAL A 40 -3.21 16.61 -23.36
CA VAL A 40 -1.91 16.68 -24.05
C VAL A 40 -0.84 15.86 -23.31
N ALA A 41 -1.17 15.36 -22.13
CA ALA A 41 -0.23 14.73 -21.22
C ALA A 41 -0.04 13.25 -21.56
N ILE A 42 1.15 12.91 -22.05
CA ILE A 42 1.52 11.56 -22.48
C ILE A 42 2.47 10.97 -21.44
N SER A 43 2.25 9.71 -21.04
CA SER A 43 3.14 8.95 -20.13
C SER A 43 3.21 9.49 -18.69
N ALA A 44 2.14 9.30 -17.91
CA ALA A 44 2.19 9.54 -16.46
C ALA A 44 2.97 8.43 -15.76
N LYS A 45 3.86 8.78 -14.82
CA LYS A 45 4.52 7.84 -13.93
C LYS A 45 3.65 7.60 -12.71
N GLY A 46 3.42 6.34 -12.39
CA GLY A 46 2.74 5.93 -11.16
C GLY A 46 3.71 5.87 -9.99
N HIS A 47 3.26 6.34 -8.82
CA HIS A 47 4.01 6.38 -7.58
C HIS A 47 3.15 5.81 -6.45
N TRP A 48 3.75 5.04 -5.55
CA TRP A 48 3.05 4.46 -4.41
C TRP A 48 3.18 5.34 -3.16
N CYS A 49 2.12 5.44 -2.37
CA CYS A 49 2.14 6.13 -1.08
C CYS A 49 1.75 5.16 0.04
N ASP A 50 2.70 4.76 0.89
CA ASP A 50 2.44 3.86 2.03
C ASP A 50 1.47 4.46 3.05
N ARG A 51 1.49 5.79 3.23
CA ARG A 51 0.58 6.47 4.17
C ARG A 51 -0.87 6.48 3.67
N CYS A 52 -1.06 6.66 2.37
CA CYS A 52 -2.40 6.71 1.76
C CYS A 52 -2.87 5.33 1.26
N ASN A 53 -1.97 4.35 1.23
CA ASN A 53 -2.16 3.01 0.66
C ASN A 53 -2.72 3.08 -0.76
N GLY A 54 -2.08 3.88 -1.62
CA GLY A 54 -2.59 4.13 -2.95
C GLY A 54 -1.55 4.61 -3.95
N ILE A 55 -1.91 4.49 -5.23
CA ILE A 55 -1.11 4.94 -6.37
C ILE A 55 -1.58 6.33 -6.78
N TRP A 56 -0.64 7.24 -7.00
CA TRP A 56 -0.88 8.53 -7.64
C TRP A 56 -0.02 8.66 -8.89
N TYR A 57 -0.38 9.58 -9.78
CA TYR A 57 0.26 9.72 -11.09
C TYR A 57 0.82 11.12 -11.29
N SER A 58 2.01 11.22 -11.88
CA SER A 58 2.55 12.50 -12.35
C SER A 58 3.21 12.42 -13.72
N TYR A 59 3.02 13.46 -14.52
CA TYR A 59 3.75 13.65 -15.78
C TYR A 59 5.14 14.27 -15.54
N PHE A 60 5.28 14.99 -14.43
CA PHE A 60 6.53 15.61 -14.02
C PHE A 60 7.26 14.71 -13.01
N GLY A 61 8.55 15.01 -12.78
CA GLY A 61 9.34 14.44 -11.67
C GLY A 61 8.88 14.91 -10.29
N GLU A 62 7.58 15.09 -10.09
CA GLU A 62 6.98 15.33 -8.80
C GLU A 62 7.20 14.10 -7.93
N ALA A 63 7.56 14.33 -6.67
CA ALA A 63 7.78 13.29 -5.67
C ALA A 63 6.84 13.46 -4.47
N ARG A 64 5.82 14.32 -4.57
CA ARG A 64 4.92 14.64 -3.45
C ARG A 64 3.54 14.04 -3.69
N CYS A 65 3.09 13.20 -2.76
CA CYS A 65 1.75 12.64 -2.78
C CYS A 65 0.69 13.76 -2.73
N PRO A 66 -0.32 13.75 -3.63
CA PRO A 66 -1.35 14.80 -3.68
C PRO A 66 -2.29 14.81 -2.48
N VAL A 67 -2.35 13.71 -1.71
CA VAL A 67 -3.24 13.58 -0.56
C VAL A 67 -2.56 13.94 0.76
N CYS A 68 -1.35 13.42 1.02
CA CYS A 68 -0.65 13.64 2.29
C CYS A 68 0.50 14.65 2.22
N GLY A 69 0.89 15.10 1.01
CA GLY A 69 1.97 16.07 0.79
C GLY A 69 3.40 15.56 1.12
N GLY A 70 3.52 14.30 1.55
CA GLY A 70 4.79 13.63 1.86
C GLY A 70 5.52 13.17 0.60
N ARG A 71 6.84 12.98 0.73
CA ARG A 71 7.64 12.23 -0.25
C ARG A 71 7.49 10.75 0.03
N CYS A 72 7.10 9.98 -0.97
CA CYS A 72 6.81 8.55 -0.89
C CYS A 72 7.45 7.86 -2.09
#